data_AF-A0A624PW61-F1
#
_entry.id   AF-A0A624PW61-F1
#
_cell.length_a   1.000
_cell.length_b   1.000
_cell.length_c   1.000
_cell.angle_alpha   90.00
_cell.angle_beta   90.00
_cell.angle_gamma   90.00
#
_symmetry.space_group_name_H-M   'P 1'
#
loop_
_entity.id
_entity.type
_entity.pdbx_description
1 polymer ?
#
loop_
_entity_poly.entity_id
_entity_poly.type
_entity_poly.pdbx_seq_one_letter_code
_entity_poly.pdbx_strand_id
1 'polypeptide(L)'
;MWHFIPGLALSAVITGVALWGGAIPAVAGAGFSALTLAILLGMVIGNTVYPQIWKQCDGGVLFAKQHLLRLGIILYGFRLTFSQIADVGISGIVIDVLTLSSTFMLACFLGQKVFGLDRHTSWLIGAGSSICGAAAVLATEPVVKAEASKVTVAVATVVIFGTIAIFLYPAMYPLLAHWFSPETYGIYIGSTMHEVAQVVAAGHAVSPDAENAAVIAKMLRVMMLAPFLIILAARVKQLSPATGAEKSKITIPWFAIFFIVVAIFNSFHLLPKAVVDMLVTLDTVLLAMAMAALGLTTHVSALKKAGAKPLLMALVLFAWLIIGGGAINVLIHSLIA
;
A
#
# COMPACT_ATOMS: atom_id res chain seq x y z
N MET A 1 6.04 -4.36 -27.13
CA MET A 1 6.39 -5.50 -26.25
C MET A 1 7.87 -5.53 -25.88
N TRP A 2 8.80 -5.42 -26.83
CA TRP A 2 10.25 -5.49 -26.57
C TRP A 2 10.79 -4.52 -25.50
N HIS A 3 10.17 -3.34 -25.35
CA HIS A 3 10.56 -2.36 -24.32
C HIS A 3 10.28 -2.83 -22.87
N PHE A 4 9.38 -3.80 -22.65
CA PHE A 4 9.07 -4.30 -21.30
C PHE A 4 10.00 -5.44 -20.86
N ILE A 5 10.61 -6.15 -21.82
CA ILE A 5 11.36 -7.39 -21.57
C ILE A 5 12.53 -7.15 -20.60
N PRO A 6 13.40 -6.13 -20.78
CA PRO A 6 14.56 -5.96 -19.91
C PRO A 6 14.20 -5.69 -18.45
N GLY A 7 13.17 -4.88 -18.21
CA GLY A 7 12.69 -4.57 -16.86
C GLY A 7 12.03 -5.77 -16.19
N LEU A 8 11.21 -6.52 -16.93
CA LEU A 8 10.58 -7.74 -16.41
C LEU A 8 11.61 -8.83 -16.11
N ALA A 9 12.61 -8.99 -16.98
CA ALA A 9 13.72 -9.90 -16.74
C ALA A 9 14.51 -9.51 -15.50
N LEU A 10 14.81 -8.22 -15.31
CA LEU A 10 15.49 -7.73 -14.10
C LEU A 10 14.67 -8.04 -12.84
N SER A 11 13.37 -7.72 -12.84
CA SER A 11 12.48 -8.04 -11.72
C SER A 11 12.42 -9.56 -11.46
N ALA A 12 12.33 -10.38 -12.51
CA ALA A 12 12.30 -11.83 -12.39
C ALA A 12 13.60 -12.40 -11.81
N VAL A 13 14.76 -11.88 -12.20
CA VAL A 13 16.06 -12.29 -11.66
C VAL A 13 16.14 -11.96 -10.16
N ILE A 14 15.76 -10.75 -9.77
CA ILE A 14 15.73 -10.35 -8.35
C ILE A 14 14.78 -11.26 -7.57
N THR A 15 13.60 -11.55 -8.13
CA THR A 15 12.63 -12.48 -7.53
C THR A 15 13.19 -13.89 -7.38
N GLY A 16 13.87 -14.43 -8.40
CA GLY A 16 14.50 -15.74 -8.32
C GLY A 16 15.54 -15.83 -7.20
N VAL A 17 16.39 -14.80 -7.07
CA VAL A 17 17.37 -14.69 -5.98
C VAL A 17 16.68 -14.57 -4.62
N ALA A 18 15.61 -13.78 -4.53
CA ALA A 18 14.86 -13.59 -3.29
C ALA A 18 14.11 -14.85 -2.84
N LEU A 19 13.50 -15.60 -3.77
CA LEU A 19 12.84 -16.88 -3.49
C LEU A 19 13.85 -17.93 -3.04
N TRP A 20 15.00 -18.01 -3.73
CA TRP A 20 16.08 -18.91 -3.35
C TRP A 20 16.65 -18.55 -1.96
N GLY A 21 16.91 -17.28 -1.70
CA GLY A 21 17.40 -16.80 -0.41
C GLY A 21 16.39 -17.00 0.72
N GLY A 22 15.10 -16.79 0.46
CA GLY A 22 14.02 -16.98 1.42
C GLY A 22 13.77 -18.45 1.78
N ALA A 23 14.19 -19.39 0.93
CA ALA A 23 14.14 -20.82 1.23
C ALA A 23 15.26 -21.28 2.18
N ILE A 24 16.27 -20.44 2.45
CA ILE A 24 17.36 -20.78 3.37
C ILE A 24 16.84 -20.69 4.81
N PRO A 25 16.89 -21.77 5.62
CA PRO A 25 16.31 -21.80 6.97
C PRO A 25 16.83 -20.71 7.91
N ALA A 26 18.11 -20.34 7.79
CA ALA A 26 18.70 -19.26 8.60
C ALA A 26 18.11 -17.87 8.26
N VAL A 27 17.76 -17.65 6.99
CA VAL A 27 17.18 -16.39 6.50
C VAL A 27 15.70 -16.32 6.86
N ALA A 28 14.97 -17.42 6.63
CA ALA A 28 13.58 -17.56 7.05
C ALA A 28 13.42 -17.42 8.57
N GLY A 29 14.30 -18.06 9.35
CA GLY A 29 14.32 -17.97 10.81
C GLY A 29 14.67 -16.58 11.36
N ALA A 30 15.33 -15.74 10.56
CA ALA A 30 15.59 -14.34 10.88
C ALA A 30 14.42 -13.41 10.49
N GLY A 31 13.29 -13.94 10.01
CA GLY A 31 12.09 -13.18 9.66
C GLY A 31 12.11 -12.57 8.25
N PHE A 32 13.09 -12.92 7.40
CA PHE A 32 13.16 -12.42 6.03
C PHE A 32 12.42 -13.35 5.07
N SER A 33 11.18 -12.99 4.73
CA SER A 33 10.41 -13.66 3.67
C SER A 33 10.96 -13.37 2.28
N ALA A 34 10.61 -14.19 1.29
CA ALA A 34 10.98 -13.95 -0.11
C ALA A 34 10.50 -12.58 -0.63
N LEU A 35 9.33 -12.10 -0.17
CA LEU A 35 8.79 -10.79 -0.53
C LEU A 35 9.63 -9.66 0.09
N THR A 36 10.01 -9.79 1.37
CA THR A 36 10.89 -8.85 2.07
C THR A 36 12.28 -8.82 1.45
N LEU A 37 12.82 -9.96 1.05
CA LEU A 37 14.10 -10.03 0.34
C LEU A 37 14.00 -9.40 -1.06
N ALA A 38 12.90 -9.64 -1.80
CA ALA A 38 12.71 -9.08 -3.13
C ALA A 38 12.72 -7.56 -3.09
N ILE A 39 12.00 -6.95 -2.14
CA ILE A 39 11.99 -5.50 -2.00
C ILE A 39 13.34 -4.95 -1.52
N LEU A 40 14.03 -5.62 -0.58
CA LEU A 40 15.36 -5.22 -0.11
C LEU A 40 16.42 -5.25 -1.21
N LEU A 41 16.51 -6.36 -1.94
CA LEU A 41 17.40 -6.51 -3.09
C LEU A 41 17.05 -5.48 -4.18
N GLY A 42 15.75 -5.27 -4.43
CA GLY A 42 15.26 -4.21 -5.30
C GLY A 42 15.77 -2.84 -4.88
N MET A 43 15.68 -2.47 -3.59
CA MET A 43 16.17 -1.18 -3.08
C MET A 43 17.68 -1.02 -3.25
N VAL A 44 18.45 -2.06 -2.94
CA VAL A 44 19.92 -2.04 -3.09
C VAL A 44 20.30 -1.82 -4.55
N ILE A 45 19.72 -2.60 -5.47
CA ILE A 45 19.98 -2.48 -6.91
C ILE A 45 19.45 -1.14 -7.45
N GLY A 46 18.28 -0.71 -6.97
CA GLY A 46 17.61 0.54 -7.32
C GLY A 46 18.43 1.80 -7.04
N ASN A 47 19.28 1.75 -6.01
CA ASN A 47 20.14 2.87 -5.60
C ASN A 47 21.62 2.71 -6.01
N THR A 48 21.99 1.59 -6.67
CA THR A 48 23.38 1.33 -7.11
C THR A 48 23.48 1.16 -8.62
N VAL A 49 22.93 0.07 -9.17
CA VAL A 49 23.09 -0.34 -10.58
C VAL A 49 21.96 0.19 -11.46
N TYR A 50 20.72 0.17 -10.97
CA TYR A 50 19.54 0.57 -11.74
C TYR A 50 19.65 1.96 -12.39
N PRO A 51 20.22 3.00 -11.74
CA PRO A 51 20.37 4.32 -12.37
C PRO A 51 21.24 4.33 -13.64
N GLN A 52 22.06 3.29 -13.87
CA GLN A 52 22.88 3.17 -15.09
C GLN A 52 22.11 2.51 -16.25
N ILE A 53 21.16 1.62 -15.92
CA ILE A 53 20.41 0.80 -16.89
C ILE A 53 18.93 1.22 -17.04
N TRP A 54 18.48 2.23 -16.27
CA TRP A 54 17.07 2.59 -16.15
C TRP A 54 16.37 2.81 -17.50
N LYS A 55 17.00 3.50 -18.46
CA LYS A 55 16.41 3.81 -19.77
C LYS A 55 15.90 2.57 -20.52
N GLN A 56 16.55 1.43 -20.31
CA GLN A 56 16.23 0.17 -20.98
C GLN A 56 15.25 -0.68 -20.17
N CYS A 57 15.24 -0.54 -18.84
CA CYS A 57 14.47 -1.37 -17.92
C CYS A 57 13.18 -0.72 -17.42
N ASP A 58 13.05 0.61 -17.48
CA ASP A 58 12.01 1.36 -16.76
C ASP A 58 10.58 0.93 -17.12
N GLY A 59 10.29 0.76 -18.41
CA GLY A 59 8.98 0.30 -18.85
C GLY A 59 8.57 -1.04 -18.23
N GLY A 60 9.48 -2.01 -18.19
CA GLY A 60 9.21 -3.34 -17.61
C GLY A 60 9.08 -3.32 -16.09
N VAL A 61 9.90 -2.51 -15.41
CA VAL A 61 9.84 -2.34 -13.95
C VAL A 61 8.52 -1.68 -13.55
N LEU A 62 8.09 -0.62 -14.25
CA LEU A 62 6.80 0.02 -14.01
C LEU A 62 5.63 -0.93 -14.30
N PHE A 63 5.74 -1.76 -15.35
CA PHE A 63 4.76 -2.78 -15.64
C PHE A 63 4.63 -3.79 -14.49
N ALA A 64 5.74 -4.28 -13.96
CA ALA A 64 5.75 -5.18 -12.82
C ALA A 64 5.15 -4.52 -11.56
N LYS A 65 5.60 -3.31 -11.23
CA LYS A 65 5.11 -2.55 -10.07
C LYS A 65 3.60 -2.32 -10.09
N GLN A 66 3.00 -2.10 -11.26
CA GLN A 66 1.58 -1.76 -11.37
C GLN A 66 0.69 -2.92 -11.75
N HIS A 67 1.02 -3.64 -12.82
CA HIS A 67 0.16 -4.68 -13.39
C HIS A 67 0.35 -6.03 -12.70
N LEU A 68 1.60 -6.45 -12.47
CA LEU A 68 1.87 -7.72 -11.79
C LEU A 68 1.46 -7.62 -10.32
N LEU A 69 1.61 -6.45 -9.68
CA LEU A 69 1.09 -6.23 -8.33
C LEU A 69 -0.42 -6.43 -8.26
N ARG A 70 -1.18 -5.77 -9.14
CA ARG A 70 -2.65 -5.88 -9.17
C ARG A 70 -3.11 -7.30 -9.49
N LEU A 71 -2.47 -7.95 -10.45
CA LEU A 71 -2.79 -9.34 -10.78
C LEU A 71 -2.46 -10.28 -9.62
N GLY A 72 -1.29 -10.11 -8.98
CA GLY A 72 -0.89 -10.85 -7.79
C GLY A 72 -1.90 -10.69 -6.66
N ILE A 73 -2.36 -9.47 -6.37
CA ILE A 73 -3.41 -9.23 -5.36
C ILE A 73 -4.74 -9.88 -5.76
N ILE A 74 -5.16 -9.83 -7.03
CA ILE A 74 -6.38 -10.50 -7.47
C ILE A 74 -6.26 -12.02 -7.23
N LEU A 75 -5.14 -12.62 -7.60
CA LEU A 75 -4.87 -14.04 -7.38
C LEU A 75 -4.69 -14.39 -5.90
N TYR A 76 -4.19 -13.46 -5.09
CA TYR A 76 -4.13 -13.61 -3.62
C TYR A 76 -5.51 -13.90 -3.03
N GLY A 77 -6.60 -13.49 -3.68
CA GLY A 77 -7.96 -13.87 -3.29
C GLY A 77 -8.16 -15.39 -3.17
N PHE A 78 -7.40 -16.21 -3.89
CA PHE A 78 -7.43 -17.69 -3.76
C PHE A 78 -6.80 -18.21 -2.46
N ARG A 79 -6.10 -17.37 -1.70
CA ARG A 79 -5.63 -17.69 -0.34
C ARG A 79 -6.69 -17.48 0.72
N LEU A 80 -7.76 -16.75 0.38
CA LEU A 80 -8.73 -16.26 1.33
C LEU A 80 -10.08 -16.95 1.18
N THR A 81 -10.81 -16.96 2.29
CA THR A 81 -12.21 -17.39 2.34
C THR A 81 -13.13 -16.21 2.69
N PHE A 82 -14.42 -16.39 2.43
CA PHE A 82 -15.48 -15.46 2.78
C PHE A 82 -15.57 -15.30 4.30
N SER A 83 -15.31 -16.37 5.06
CA SER A 83 -15.25 -16.28 6.52
C SER A 83 -14.15 -15.34 6.98
N GLN A 84 -12.93 -15.43 6.44
CA GLN A 84 -11.84 -14.52 6.81
C GLN A 84 -12.15 -13.05 6.45
N ILE A 85 -12.83 -12.81 5.32
CA ILE A 85 -13.29 -11.47 4.96
C ILE A 85 -14.38 -10.99 5.93
N ALA A 86 -15.31 -11.87 6.32
CA ALA A 86 -16.38 -11.57 7.26
C ALA A 86 -15.84 -11.34 8.69
N ASP A 87 -14.76 -12.01 9.08
CA ASP A 87 -14.10 -11.85 10.38
C ASP A 87 -13.49 -10.44 10.53
N VAL A 88 -12.89 -9.91 9.45
CA VAL A 88 -12.50 -8.49 9.39
C VAL A 88 -13.73 -7.60 9.31
N GLY A 89 -14.70 -7.96 8.46
CA GLY A 89 -16.07 -7.49 8.45
C GLY A 89 -16.28 -6.00 8.71
N ILE A 90 -17.21 -5.71 9.62
CA ILE A 90 -17.63 -4.34 9.97
C ILE A 90 -16.55 -3.63 10.80
N SER A 91 -15.82 -4.34 11.67
CA SER A 91 -14.78 -3.73 12.50
C SER A 91 -13.68 -3.13 11.64
N GLY A 92 -13.21 -3.85 10.61
CA GLY A 92 -12.26 -3.36 9.62
C GLY A 92 -12.76 -2.13 8.87
N ILE A 93 -14.03 -2.13 8.42
CA ILE A 93 -14.63 -0.96 7.75
C ILE A 93 -14.66 0.25 8.69
N VAL A 94 -15.08 0.09 9.94
CA VAL A 94 -15.13 1.18 10.92
C VAL A 94 -13.73 1.72 11.22
N ILE A 95 -12.75 0.84 11.43
CA ILE A 95 -11.35 1.20 11.64
C ILE A 95 -10.82 1.99 10.43
N ASP A 96 -11.10 1.55 9.21
CA ASP A 96 -10.67 2.23 7.99
C ASP A 96 -11.35 3.59 7.82
N VAL A 97 -12.66 3.70 8.08
CA VAL A 97 -13.38 4.98 8.07
C VAL A 97 -12.75 5.97 9.04
N LEU A 98 -12.52 5.54 10.28
CA LEU A 98 -11.94 6.39 11.33
C LEU A 98 -10.50 6.77 11.00
N THR A 99 -9.67 5.82 10.57
CA THR A 99 -8.26 6.06 10.24
C THR A 99 -8.12 6.95 9.01
N LEU A 100 -8.90 6.71 7.95
CA LEU A 100 -8.93 7.52 6.74
C LEU A 100 -9.37 8.96 7.05
N SER A 101 -10.53 9.11 7.69
CA SER A 101 -11.11 10.43 7.97
C SER A 101 -10.23 11.25 8.91
N SER A 102 -9.79 10.67 10.03
CA SER A 102 -8.91 11.34 11.00
C SER A 102 -7.58 11.76 10.36
N THR A 103 -6.93 10.86 9.61
CA THR A 103 -5.64 11.15 8.94
C THR A 103 -5.80 12.26 7.90
N PHE A 104 -6.85 12.22 7.07
CA PHE A 104 -7.08 13.24 6.05
C PHE A 104 -7.43 14.61 6.66
N MET A 105 -8.26 14.64 7.71
CA MET A 105 -8.60 15.88 8.41
C MET A 105 -7.39 16.47 9.12
N LEU A 106 -6.60 15.63 9.80
CA LEU A 106 -5.35 16.02 10.43
C LEU A 106 -4.37 16.57 9.39
N ALA A 107 -4.28 15.96 8.21
CA ALA A 107 -3.44 16.45 7.13
C ALA A 107 -3.88 17.83 6.63
N CYS A 108 -5.18 18.05 6.45
CA CYS A 108 -5.71 19.36 6.07
C CYS A 108 -5.39 20.42 7.13
N PHE A 109 -5.56 20.09 8.41
CA PHE A 109 -5.28 21.00 9.52
C PHE A 109 -3.79 21.32 9.65
N LEU A 110 -2.94 20.30 9.79
CA LEU A 110 -1.49 20.46 9.93
C LEU A 110 -0.89 21.19 8.74
N GLY A 111 -1.24 20.76 7.53
CA GLY A 111 -0.70 21.35 6.30
C GLY A 111 -1.00 22.84 6.22
N GLN A 112 -2.27 23.23 6.37
CA GLN A 112 -2.70 24.61 6.12
C GLN A 112 -2.49 25.55 7.32
N LYS A 113 -2.61 25.04 8.56
CA LYS A 113 -2.57 25.87 9.77
C LYS A 113 -1.27 25.82 10.54
N VAL A 114 -0.52 24.71 10.47
CA VAL A 114 0.72 24.54 11.25
C VAL A 114 1.94 24.75 10.36
N PHE A 115 2.00 24.07 9.21
CA PHE A 115 3.16 24.12 8.33
C PHE A 115 3.07 25.23 7.26
N GLY A 116 1.88 25.80 7.05
CA GLY A 116 1.64 26.85 6.06
C GLY A 116 1.82 26.37 4.61
N LEU A 117 1.47 25.11 4.35
CA LEU A 117 1.43 24.51 3.02
C LEU A 117 0.18 24.94 2.28
N ASP A 118 0.27 24.99 0.94
CA ASP A 118 -0.91 25.19 0.13
C ASP A 118 -1.86 24.00 0.20
N ARG A 119 -3.09 24.26 -0.21
CA ARG A 119 -4.19 23.31 -0.12
C ARG A 119 -3.94 22.03 -0.93
N HIS A 120 -3.38 22.14 -2.13
CA HIS A 120 -3.18 20.99 -3.00
C HIS A 120 -2.12 20.07 -2.41
N THR A 121 -1.00 20.62 -1.94
CA THR A 121 0.04 19.85 -1.25
C THR A 121 -0.52 19.13 -0.01
N SER A 122 -1.28 19.84 0.83
CA SER A 122 -1.88 19.28 2.05
C SER A 122 -2.85 18.14 1.73
N TRP A 123 -3.69 18.32 0.70
CA TRP A 123 -4.67 17.32 0.28
C TRP A 123 -4.05 16.10 -0.38
N LEU A 124 -3.03 16.28 -1.20
CA LEU A 124 -2.33 15.18 -1.84
C LEU A 124 -1.58 14.33 -0.80
N ILE A 125 -0.84 14.96 0.12
CA ILE A 125 -0.17 14.24 1.21
C ILE A 125 -1.21 13.53 2.08
N GLY A 126 -2.29 14.24 2.45
CA GLY A 126 -3.38 13.67 3.23
C GLY A 126 -4.01 12.44 2.57
N ALA A 127 -4.38 12.52 1.29
CA ALA A 127 -4.97 11.42 0.54
C ALA A 127 -4.00 10.23 0.40
N GLY A 128 -2.72 10.52 0.16
CA GLY A 128 -1.67 9.50 0.10
C GLY A 128 -1.52 8.75 1.43
N SER A 129 -1.42 9.48 2.54
CA SER A 129 -1.31 8.89 3.88
C SER A 129 -2.59 8.23 4.38
N SER A 130 -3.76 8.66 3.91
CA SER A 130 -5.04 8.19 4.43
C SER A 130 -5.67 7.02 3.67
N ILE A 131 -5.12 6.57 2.52
CA ILE A 131 -5.75 5.51 1.70
C ILE A 131 -4.77 4.44 1.23
N CYS A 132 -4.16 4.62 0.06
CA CYS A 132 -3.35 3.61 -0.63
C CYS A 132 -2.05 4.18 -1.20
N GLY A 133 -1.58 5.29 -0.62
CA GLY A 133 -0.29 5.86 -0.95
C GLY A 133 -0.28 6.53 -2.32
N ALA A 134 0.71 6.20 -3.15
CA ALA A 134 0.92 6.88 -4.43
C ALA A 134 -0.30 6.79 -5.36
N ALA A 135 -1.02 5.66 -5.33
CA ALA A 135 -2.24 5.49 -6.12
C ALA A 135 -3.35 6.47 -5.71
N ALA A 136 -3.49 6.77 -4.41
CA ALA A 136 -4.45 7.76 -3.93
C ALA A 136 -4.04 9.17 -4.30
N VAL A 137 -2.75 9.50 -4.25
CA VAL A 137 -2.21 10.79 -4.72
C VAL A 137 -2.54 11.01 -6.19
N LEU A 138 -2.24 10.03 -7.05
CA LEU A 138 -2.49 10.10 -8.49
C LEU A 138 -3.97 10.13 -8.85
N ALA A 139 -4.83 9.46 -8.09
CA ALA A 139 -6.27 9.50 -8.29
C ALA A 139 -6.90 10.82 -7.80
N THR A 140 -6.26 11.47 -6.83
CA THR A 140 -6.69 12.77 -6.27
C THR A 140 -6.25 13.93 -7.14
N GLU A 141 -5.06 13.87 -7.75
CA GLU A 141 -4.49 14.88 -8.65
C GLU A 141 -5.52 15.47 -9.64
N PRO A 142 -6.24 14.69 -10.46
CA PRO A 142 -7.16 15.24 -11.45
C PRO A 142 -8.42 15.85 -10.83
N VAL A 143 -8.76 15.47 -9.59
CA VAL A 143 -9.90 16.04 -8.85
C VAL A 143 -9.58 17.42 -8.32
N VAL A 144 -8.35 17.62 -7.83
CA VAL A 144 -7.89 18.90 -7.26
C VAL A 144 -7.13 19.77 -8.28
N LYS A 145 -6.89 19.25 -9.49
CA LYS A 145 -6.11 19.90 -10.56
C LYS A 145 -4.75 20.40 -10.04
N ALA A 146 -4.01 19.51 -9.38
CA ALA A 146 -2.74 19.86 -8.75
C ALA A 146 -1.55 19.82 -9.73
N GLU A 147 -0.56 20.67 -9.49
CA GLU A 147 0.67 20.67 -10.26
C GLU A 147 1.49 19.38 -10.03
N ALA A 148 2.15 18.90 -11.08
CA ALA A 148 2.96 17.67 -11.04
C ALA A 148 4.10 17.72 -9.98
N SER A 149 4.61 18.91 -9.67
CA SER A 149 5.58 19.12 -8.59
C SER A 149 5.02 18.69 -7.23
N LYS A 150 3.79 19.06 -6.90
CA LYS A 150 3.11 18.72 -5.65
C LYS A 150 2.75 17.25 -5.56
N VAL A 151 2.37 16.65 -6.69
CA VAL A 151 2.16 15.19 -6.81
C VAL A 151 3.46 14.46 -6.50
N THR A 152 4.57 14.90 -7.08
CA THR A 152 5.89 14.30 -6.84
C THR A 152 6.28 14.37 -5.37
N VAL A 153 6.06 15.52 -4.71
CA VAL A 153 6.31 15.69 -3.27
C VAL A 153 5.46 14.73 -2.44
N ALA A 154 4.15 14.66 -2.68
CA ALA A 154 3.25 13.79 -1.93
C ALA A 154 3.55 12.30 -2.14
N VAL A 155 3.85 11.89 -3.38
CA VAL A 155 4.29 10.51 -3.66
C VAL A 155 5.60 10.22 -2.92
N ALA A 156 6.56 11.14 -2.92
CA ALA A 156 7.83 10.94 -2.22
C ALA A 156 7.62 10.71 -0.71
N THR A 157 6.82 11.55 -0.04
CA THR A 157 6.57 11.38 1.41
C THR A 157 5.96 10.03 1.74
N VAL A 158 4.98 9.60 0.95
CA VAL A 158 4.32 8.30 1.10
C VAL A 158 5.31 7.14 0.92
N VAL A 159 6.14 7.19 -0.12
CA VAL A 159 7.13 6.14 -0.41
C VAL A 159 8.15 6.04 0.73
N ILE A 160 8.60 7.17 1.27
CA ILE A 160 9.57 7.23 2.37
C ILE A 160 9.00 6.58 3.62
N PHE A 161 7.88 7.08 4.12
CA PHE A 161 7.30 6.59 5.37
C PHE A 161 6.74 5.18 5.23
N GLY A 162 6.18 4.84 4.07
CA GLY A 162 5.78 3.48 3.76
C GLY A 162 6.96 2.50 3.69
N THR A 163 8.12 2.94 3.18
CA THR A 163 9.36 2.14 3.21
C THR A 163 9.84 1.90 4.63
N ILE A 164 9.84 2.94 5.47
CA ILE A 164 10.17 2.81 6.90
C ILE A 164 9.20 1.84 7.58
N ALA A 165 7.90 1.91 7.25
CA ALA A 165 6.86 1.08 7.84
C ALA A 165 7.10 -0.42 7.62
N ILE A 166 7.63 -0.83 6.47
CA ILE A 166 7.91 -2.25 6.15
C ILE A 166 8.77 -2.92 7.22
N PHE A 167 9.75 -2.19 7.78
CA PHE A 167 10.65 -2.71 8.80
C PHE A 167 10.14 -2.41 10.21
N LEU A 168 9.55 -1.22 10.39
CA LEU A 168 9.12 -0.76 11.69
C LEU A 168 7.98 -1.60 12.27
N TYR A 169 6.97 -1.95 11.48
CA TYR A 169 5.82 -2.71 12.01
C TYR A 169 6.21 -4.13 12.45
N PRO A 170 6.89 -4.96 11.62
CA PRO A 170 7.34 -6.26 12.10
C PRO A 170 8.24 -6.17 13.35
N ALA A 171 9.12 -5.17 13.42
CA ALA A 171 9.96 -4.94 14.60
C ALA A 171 9.15 -4.52 15.85
N MET A 172 8.01 -3.85 15.68
CA MET A 172 7.12 -3.47 16.78
C MET A 172 6.25 -4.64 17.28
N TYR A 173 5.98 -5.65 16.44
CA TYR A 173 5.04 -6.72 16.79
C TYR A 173 5.41 -7.47 18.09
N PRO A 174 6.65 -7.90 18.35
CA PRO A 174 7.00 -8.58 19.60
C PRO A 174 6.71 -7.73 20.85
N LEU A 175 6.82 -6.40 20.73
CA LEU A 175 6.55 -5.45 21.82
C LEU A 175 5.05 -5.15 21.98
N LEU A 176 4.21 -5.54 21.03
CA LEU A 176 2.78 -5.28 21.02
C LEU A 176 1.95 -6.57 21.03
N ALA A 177 2.58 -7.74 20.95
CA ALA A 177 1.93 -9.04 20.85
C ALA A 177 1.01 -9.39 22.04
N HIS A 178 1.16 -8.70 23.16
CA HIS A 178 0.27 -8.83 24.31
C HIS A 178 -1.04 -8.03 24.19
N TRP A 179 -1.09 -7.05 23.26
CA TRP A 179 -2.30 -6.27 22.93
C TRP A 179 -2.96 -6.74 21.64
N PHE A 180 -2.22 -7.45 20.78
CA PHE A 180 -2.67 -7.86 19.45
C PHE A 180 -2.36 -9.33 19.18
N SER A 181 -3.40 -10.07 18.79
CA SER A 181 -3.24 -11.32 18.04
C SER A 181 -2.59 -11.05 16.67
N PRO A 182 -2.05 -12.06 15.97
CA PRO A 182 -1.55 -11.88 14.61
C PRO A 182 -2.58 -11.27 13.65
N GLU A 183 -3.85 -11.70 13.73
CA GLU A 183 -4.93 -11.22 12.86
C GLU A 183 -5.26 -9.75 13.15
N THR A 184 -5.42 -9.38 14.42
CA THR A 184 -5.71 -7.99 14.83
C THR A 184 -4.53 -7.06 14.54
N TYR A 185 -3.30 -7.55 14.69
CA TYR A 185 -2.10 -6.83 14.25
C TYR A 185 -2.07 -6.66 12.73
N GLY A 186 -2.52 -7.68 11.99
CA GLY A 186 -2.72 -7.61 10.55
C GLY A 186 -3.69 -6.49 10.16
N ILE A 187 -4.88 -6.42 10.79
CA ILE A 187 -5.85 -5.32 10.58
C ILE A 187 -5.19 -3.96 10.88
N TYR A 188 -4.40 -3.86 11.96
CA TYR A 188 -3.65 -2.66 12.29
C TYR A 188 -2.63 -2.28 11.20
N ILE A 189 -1.82 -3.23 10.69
CA ILE A 189 -0.91 -3.01 9.54
C ILE A 189 -1.70 -2.51 8.33
N GLY A 190 -2.76 -3.23 7.93
CA GLY A 190 -3.56 -2.94 6.74
C GLY A 190 -4.26 -1.58 6.79
N SER A 191 -4.82 -1.23 7.94
CA SER A 191 -5.55 0.02 8.15
C SER A 191 -4.64 1.24 8.26
N THR A 192 -3.34 1.09 8.52
CA THR A 192 -2.45 2.22 8.80
C THR A 192 -1.29 2.38 7.81
N MET A 193 -0.78 1.31 7.21
CA MET A 193 0.28 1.40 6.20
C MET A 193 -0.19 2.08 4.91
N HIS A 194 0.77 2.63 4.16
CA HIS A 194 0.51 3.47 3.00
C HIS A 194 0.15 2.67 1.74
N GLU A 195 0.92 1.65 1.37
CA GLU A 195 0.71 0.92 0.11
C GLU A 195 0.44 -0.57 0.31
N VAL A 196 -0.24 -1.18 -0.66
CA VAL A 196 -0.60 -2.62 -0.62
C VAL A 196 0.63 -3.50 -0.60
N ALA A 197 1.61 -3.18 -1.44
CA ALA A 197 2.87 -3.89 -1.51
C ALA A 197 3.60 -3.92 -0.15
N GLN A 198 3.60 -2.79 0.56
CA GLN A 198 4.22 -2.65 1.88
C GLN A 198 3.47 -3.47 2.93
N VAL A 199 2.13 -3.46 2.86
CA VAL A 199 1.26 -4.27 3.72
C VAL A 199 1.53 -5.75 3.57
N VAL A 200 1.61 -6.26 2.34
CA VAL A 200 1.92 -7.67 2.06
C VAL A 200 3.28 -8.04 2.66
N ALA A 201 4.32 -7.25 2.38
CA ALA A 201 5.66 -7.53 2.89
C ALA A 201 5.74 -7.51 4.43
N ALA A 202 5.13 -6.50 5.06
CA ALA A 202 5.14 -6.36 6.52
C ALA A 202 4.27 -7.41 7.23
N GLY A 203 3.08 -7.68 6.71
CA GLY A 203 2.19 -8.70 7.26
C GLY A 203 2.83 -10.09 7.19
N HIS A 204 3.42 -10.45 6.05
CA HIS A 204 4.13 -11.71 5.89
C HIS A 204 5.31 -11.83 6.87
N ALA A 205 6.04 -10.74 7.13
CA ALA A 205 7.15 -10.75 8.08
C ALA A 205 6.70 -11.00 9.54
N VAL A 206 5.41 -10.84 9.84
CA VAL A 206 4.81 -11.18 11.13
C VAL A 206 4.30 -12.63 11.14
N SER A 207 3.30 -12.93 10.30
CA SER A 207 2.76 -14.29 10.13
C SER A 207 1.83 -14.36 8.91
N PRO A 208 1.52 -15.56 8.38
CA PRO A 208 0.53 -15.72 7.32
C PRO A 208 -0.86 -15.17 7.69
N ASP A 209 -1.27 -15.31 8.96
CA ASP A 209 -2.57 -14.80 9.44
C ASP A 209 -2.59 -13.26 9.49
N ALA A 210 -1.49 -12.65 9.94
CA ALA A 210 -1.31 -11.21 9.92
C ALA A 210 -1.31 -10.67 8.49
N GLU A 211 -0.64 -11.35 7.55
CA GLU A 211 -0.64 -11.01 6.13
C GLU A 211 -2.05 -11.00 5.54
N ASN A 212 -2.80 -12.10 5.74
CA ASN A 212 -4.16 -12.25 5.26
C ASN A 212 -5.06 -11.11 5.76
N ALA A 213 -5.07 -10.89 7.09
CA ALA A 213 -5.89 -9.85 7.70
C ALA A 213 -5.46 -8.44 7.24
N ALA A 214 -4.15 -8.20 7.06
CA ALA A 214 -3.64 -6.92 6.61
C ALA A 214 -4.01 -6.63 5.15
N VAL A 215 -3.93 -7.62 4.26
CA VAL A 215 -4.35 -7.49 2.86
C VAL A 215 -5.85 -7.21 2.77
N ILE A 216 -6.68 -7.92 3.55
CA ILE A 216 -8.13 -7.68 3.60
C ILE A 216 -8.42 -6.24 4.05
N ALA A 217 -7.92 -5.83 5.22
CA ALA A 217 -8.12 -4.47 5.74
C ALA A 217 -7.63 -3.40 4.74
N LYS A 218 -6.46 -3.61 4.13
CA LYS A 218 -5.94 -2.68 3.12
C LYS A 218 -6.84 -2.58 1.89
N MET A 219 -7.42 -3.68 1.43
CA MET A 219 -8.32 -3.69 0.27
C MET A 219 -9.64 -2.98 0.57
N LEU A 220 -10.19 -3.15 1.77
CA LEU A 220 -11.35 -2.39 2.23
C LEU A 220 -11.07 -0.88 2.16
N ARG A 221 -9.95 -0.42 2.74
CA ARG A 221 -9.50 0.97 2.65
C ARG A 221 -9.30 1.46 1.22
N VAL A 222 -8.72 0.63 0.34
CA VAL A 222 -8.55 0.96 -1.09
C VAL A 222 -9.91 1.19 -1.76
N MET A 223 -10.93 0.38 -1.47
CA MET A 223 -12.28 0.57 -2.01
C MET A 223 -12.90 1.91 -1.58
N MET A 224 -12.52 2.43 -0.42
CA MET A 224 -12.95 3.75 0.06
C MET A 224 -12.38 4.92 -0.76
N LEU A 225 -11.47 4.67 -1.72
CA LEU A 225 -11.00 5.70 -2.64
C LEU A 225 -12.14 6.33 -3.44
N ALA A 226 -13.07 5.51 -3.96
CA ALA A 226 -14.19 6.02 -4.74
C ALA A 226 -15.09 6.98 -3.95
N PRO A 227 -15.63 6.62 -2.75
CA PRO A 227 -16.41 7.55 -1.95
C PRO A 227 -15.59 8.76 -1.48
N PHE A 228 -14.31 8.58 -1.14
CA PHE A 228 -13.43 9.70 -0.81
C PHE A 228 -13.32 10.73 -1.94
N LEU A 229 -13.08 10.28 -3.18
CA LEU A 229 -12.96 11.18 -4.33
C LEU A 229 -14.28 11.90 -4.65
N ILE A 230 -15.44 11.26 -4.44
CA ILE A 230 -16.76 11.90 -4.58
C ILE A 230 -16.88 13.05 -3.58
N ILE A 231 -16.58 12.80 -2.31
CA ILE A 231 -16.65 13.80 -1.24
C ILE A 231 -15.67 14.95 -1.51
N LEU A 232 -14.44 14.62 -1.93
CA LEU A 232 -13.43 15.61 -2.24
C LEU A 232 -13.82 16.47 -3.45
N ALA A 233 -14.35 15.86 -4.52
CA ALA A 233 -14.83 16.58 -5.70
C ALA A 233 -15.98 17.53 -5.35
N ALA A 234 -16.92 17.09 -4.52
CA ALA A 234 -17.99 17.94 -4.00
C ALA A 234 -17.43 19.13 -3.19
N ARG A 235 -16.41 18.89 -2.37
CA ARG A 235 -15.75 19.94 -1.58
C ARG A 235 -14.99 20.93 -2.45
N VAL A 236 -14.26 20.47 -3.47
CA VAL A 236 -13.59 21.34 -4.46
C VAL A 236 -14.62 22.25 -5.13
N LYS A 237 -15.73 21.67 -5.61
CA LYS A 237 -16.81 22.43 -6.26
C LYS A 237 -17.43 23.49 -5.36
N GLN A 238 -17.58 23.23 -4.06
CA GLN A 238 -18.09 24.23 -3.10
C GLN A 238 -17.16 25.42 -2.90
N LEU A 239 -15.85 25.25 -3.13
CA LEU A 239 -14.83 26.25 -2.81
C LEU A 239 -14.35 27.04 -4.02
N SER A 240 -14.76 26.63 -5.23
CA SER A 240 -14.51 27.33 -6.48
C SER A 240 -15.79 28.01 -6.98
N PRO A 241 -15.85 29.34 -7.09
CA PRO A 241 -17.01 30.03 -7.65
C PRO A 241 -17.17 29.70 -9.14
N ALA A 242 -18.40 29.33 -9.53
CA ALA A 242 -18.96 29.27 -10.88
C ALA A 242 -17.98 29.39 -12.07
N THR A 243 -17.28 28.30 -12.41
CA THR A 243 -16.72 28.10 -13.75
C THR A 243 -16.99 26.65 -14.16
N GLY A 244 -17.35 26.45 -15.43
CA GLY A 244 -17.95 25.22 -15.96
C GLY A 244 -17.34 23.93 -15.42
N ALA A 245 -18.16 23.14 -14.73
CA ALA A 245 -17.75 21.90 -14.11
C ALA A 245 -17.49 20.83 -15.17
N GLU A 246 -16.24 20.67 -15.59
CA GLU A 246 -15.81 19.41 -16.19
C GLU A 246 -16.04 18.27 -15.18
N LYS A 247 -16.61 17.16 -15.66
CA LYS A 247 -16.79 15.96 -14.84
C LYS A 247 -15.42 15.43 -14.41
N SER A 248 -15.09 15.55 -13.12
CA SER A 248 -13.89 14.93 -12.57
C SER A 248 -13.94 13.41 -12.79
N LYS A 249 -12.88 12.85 -13.36
CA LYS A 249 -12.77 11.42 -13.64
C LYS A 249 -12.50 10.68 -12.34
N ILE A 250 -13.52 10.05 -11.77
CA ILE A 250 -13.39 9.24 -10.55
C ILE A 250 -12.72 7.92 -10.94
N THR A 251 -11.61 7.61 -10.27
CA THR A 251 -10.89 6.35 -10.49
C THR A 251 -11.39 5.30 -9.50
N ILE A 252 -11.99 4.23 -10.03
CA ILE A 252 -12.42 3.07 -9.23
C ILE A 252 -11.32 2.01 -9.27
N PRO A 253 -10.88 1.48 -8.11
CA PRO A 253 -9.84 0.45 -8.03
C PRO A 253 -10.42 -0.92 -8.36
N TRP A 254 -10.67 -1.20 -9.65
CA TRP A 254 -11.27 -2.46 -10.11
C TRP A 254 -10.54 -3.72 -9.63
N PHE A 255 -9.22 -3.67 -9.43
CA PHE A 255 -8.46 -4.81 -8.93
C PHE A 255 -8.86 -5.23 -7.50
N ALA A 256 -9.24 -4.27 -6.63
CA ALA A 256 -9.71 -4.58 -5.29
C ALA A 256 -11.09 -5.29 -5.35
N ILE A 257 -11.95 -4.87 -6.29
CA ILE A 257 -13.24 -5.52 -6.51
C ILE A 257 -13.03 -6.96 -6.99
N PHE A 258 -12.15 -7.17 -7.98
CA PHE A 258 -11.81 -8.51 -8.46
C PHE A 258 -11.19 -9.38 -7.37
N PHE A 259 -10.38 -8.83 -6.47
CA PHE A 259 -9.87 -9.55 -5.30
C PHE A 259 -11.01 -10.11 -4.42
N ILE A 260 -12.02 -9.29 -4.07
CA ILE A 260 -13.17 -9.75 -3.28
C ILE A 260 -13.97 -10.80 -4.05
N VAL A 261 -14.19 -10.60 -5.35
CA VAL A 261 -14.90 -11.59 -6.19
C VAL A 261 -14.15 -12.92 -6.22
N VAL A 262 -12.83 -12.91 -6.38
CA VAL A 262 -12.00 -14.13 -6.38
C VAL A 262 -12.04 -14.83 -5.01
N ALA A 263 -11.95 -14.08 -3.90
CA ALA A 263 -12.03 -14.67 -2.56
C ALA A 263 -13.41 -15.30 -2.28
N ILE A 264 -14.49 -14.61 -2.67
CA ILE A 264 -15.86 -15.17 -2.61
C ILE A 264 -15.95 -16.44 -3.48
N PHE A 265 -15.46 -16.39 -4.71
CA PHE A 265 -15.44 -17.53 -5.62
C PHE A 265 -14.67 -18.73 -5.02
N ASN A 266 -13.49 -18.50 -4.45
CA ASN A 266 -12.66 -19.52 -3.81
C ASN A 266 -13.39 -20.20 -2.64
N SER A 267 -14.25 -19.47 -1.93
CA SER A 267 -15.01 -19.96 -0.78
C SER A 267 -16.06 -21.01 -1.13
N PHE A 268 -16.49 -21.08 -2.39
CA PHE A 268 -17.39 -22.12 -2.86
C PHE A 268 -16.66 -23.43 -3.22
N HIS A 269 -15.32 -23.46 -3.08
CA HIS A 269 -14.48 -24.63 -3.38
C HIS A 269 -14.73 -25.23 -4.77
N LEU A 270 -15.02 -24.37 -5.76
CA LEU A 270 -15.38 -24.77 -7.13
C LEU A 270 -14.20 -25.29 -7.95
N LEU A 271 -12.96 -25.02 -7.52
CA LEU A 271 -11.74 -25.47 -8.21
C LEU A 271 -11.05 -26.62 -7.45
N PRO A 272 -10.42 -27.58 -8.15
CA PRO A 272 -9.57 -28.57 -7.52
C PRO A 272 -8.41 -27.93 -6.76
N LYS A 273 -8.03 -28.51 -5.61
CA LYS A 273 -6.95 -28.00 -4.76
C LYS A 273 -5.64 -27.76 -5.52
N ALA A 274 -5.26 -28.66 -6.44
CA ALA A 274 -4.06 -28.51 -7.25
C ALA A 274 -4.06 -27.24 -8.14
N VAL A 275 -5.24 -26.82 -8.63
CA VAL A 275 -5.38 -25.58 -9.40
C VAL A 275 -5.23 -24.37 -8.49
N VAL A 276 -5.83 -24.41 -7.31
CA VAL A 276 -5.69 -23.36 -6.28
C VAL A 276 -4.21 -23.21 -5.88
N ASP A 277 -3.53 -24.31 -5.56
CA ASP A 277 -2.10 -24.29 -5.17
C ASP A 277 -1.21 -23.72 -6.29
N MET A 278 -1.51 -24.00 -7.57
CA MET A 278 -0.81 -23.41 -8.71
C MET A 278 -1.05 -21.89 -8.81
N LEU A 279 -2.30 -21.44 -8.64
CA LEU A 279 -2.65 -20.01 -8.65
C LEU A 279 -1.99 -19.27 -7.49
N VAL A 280 -1.93 -19.91 -6.32
CA VAL A 280 -1.26 -19.41 -5.11
C VAL A 280 0.26 -19.29 -5.32
N THR A 281 0.86 -20.29 -5.98
CA THR A 281 2.29 -20.22 -6.34
C THR A 281 2.54 -19.08 -7.34
N LEU A 282 1.68 -18.94 -8.34
CA LEU A 282 1.77 -17.86 -9.32
C LEU A 282 1.63 -16.48 -8.67
N ASP A 283 0.70 -16.31 -7.73
CA ASP A 283 0.54 -15.04 -7.02
C ASP A 283 1.82 -14.66 -6.26
N THR A 284 2.48 -15.63 -5.60
CA THR A 284 3.72 -15.37 -4.86
C THR A 284 4.81 -14.83 -5.79
N VAL A 285 4.97 -15.45 -6.96
CA VAL A 285 5.97 -15.01 -7.96
C VAL A 285 5.63 -13.61 -8.47
N LEU A 286 4.36 -13.35 -8.79
CA LEU A 286 3.92 -12.04 -9.29
C LEU A 286 4.10 -10.93 -8.24
N LEU A 287 3.75 -11.20 -6.99
CA LEU A 287 3.93 -10.28 -5.87
C LEU A 287 5.41 -10.04 -5.60
N ALA A 288 6.25 -11.08 -5.63
CA ALA A 288 7.70 -10.93 -5.46
C ALA A 288 8.33 -10.11 -6.60
N MET A 289 7.89 -10.28 -7.85
CA MET A 289 8.34 -9.43 -8.97
C MET A 289 7.90 -7.98 -8.79
N ALA A 290 6.67 -7.77 -8.33
CA ALA A 290 6.17 -6.44 -8.02
C ALA A 290 6.92 -5.79 -6.85
N MET A 291 7.29 -6.56 -5.81
CA MET A 291 8.09 -6.08 -4.67
C MET A 291 9.51 -5.71 -5.10
N ALA A 292 10.14 -6.53 -5.94
CA ALA A 292 11.43 -6.21 -6.54
C ALA A 292 11.36 -4.91 -7.35
N ALA A 293 10.34 -4.78 -8.21
CA ALA A 293 10.10 -3.57 -8.98
C ALA A 293 9.83 -2.35 -8.11
N LEU A 294 9.06 -2.50 -7.02
CA LEU A 294 8.84 -1.44 -6.05
C LEU A 294 10.18 -0.99 -5.46
N GLY A 295 10.99 -1.92 -4.96
CA GLY A 295 12.32 -1.65 -4.41
C GLY A 295 13.24 -0.92 -5.40
N LEU A 296 13.28 -1.38 -6.67
CA LEU A 296 14.08 -0.75 -7.73
C LEU A 296 13.72 0.73 -7.95
N THR A 297 12.45 1.08 -7.77
CA THR A 297 11.94 2.45 -7.94
C THR A 297 11.97 3.28 -6.65
N THR A 298 12.36 2.69 -5.52
CA THR A 298 12.46 3.39 -4.23
C THR A 298 13.82 4.09 -4.16
N HIS A 299 13.86 5.35 -4.57
CA HIS A 299 15.09 6.14 -4.63
C HIS A 299 15.25 7.07 -3.44
N VAL A 300 16.45 7.07 -2.85
CA VAL A 300 16.83 8.00 -1.78
C VAL A 300 16.79 9.46 -2.28
N SER A 301 16.95 9.69 -3.58
CA SER A 301 16.84 11.02 -4.19
C SER A 301 15.45 11.64 -4.09
N ALA A 302 14.39 10.83 -3.90
CA ALA A 302 13.04 11.32 -3.66
C ALA A 302 12.92 12.11 -2.33
N LEU A 303 13.72 11.75 -1.31
CA LEU A 303 13.81 12.49 -0.02
C LEU A 303 14.27 13.93 -0.22
N LYS A 304 15.20 14.17 -1.15
CA LYS A 304 15.77 15.50 -1.38
C LYS A 304 14.81 16.46 -2.07
N LYS A 305 13.78 15.95 -2.76
CA LYS A 305 12.84 16.75 -3.58
C LYS A 305 11.57 17.19 -2.83
N ALA A 306 11.25 16.60 -1.68
CA ALA A 306 9.99 16.83 -0.97
C ALA A 306 9.91 18.18 -0.24
N GLY A 307 11.06 18.80 0.09
CA GLY A 307 11.12 19.98 0.96
C GLY A 307 10.87 19.65 2.44
N ALA A 308 11.39 20.46 3.35
CA ALA A 308 11.37 20.16 4.79
C ALA A 308 9.95 20.15 5.38
N LYS A 309 9.11 21.13 5.01
CA LYS A 309 7.75 21.27 5.57
C LYS A 309 6.83 20.08 5.20
N PRO A 310 6.72 19.65 3.92
CA PRO A 310 5.97 18.44 3.58
C PRO A 310 6.46 17.18 4.27
N LEU A 311 7.78 17.02 4.42
CA LEU A 311 8.37 15.87 5.08
C LEU A 311 8.03 15.83 6.58
N LEU A 312 8.10 16.97 7.28
CA LEU A 312 7.71 17.08 8.69
C LEU A 312 6.22 16.82 8.89
N MET A 313 5.37 17.36 8.01
CA MET A 313 3.94 17.07 8.04
C MET A 313 3.68 15.57 7.90
N ALA A 314 4.29 14.93 6.91
CA ALA A 314 4.13 13.50 6.67
C ALA A 314 4.73 12.65 7.81
N LEU A 315 5.78 13.10 8.49
CA LEU A 315 6.30 12.46 9.70
C LEU A 315 5.27 12.48 10.83
N VAL A 316 4.60 13.62 11.06
CA VAL A 316 3.55 13.73 12.08
C VAL A 316 2.35 12.85 11.71
N LEU A 317 1.95 12.80 10.45
CA LEU A 317 0.90 11.89 9.98
C LEU A 317 1.30 10.42 10.13
N PHE A 318 2.56 10.08 9.89
CA PHE A 318 3.07 8.73 10.09
C PHE A 318 3.06 8.34 11.56
N ALA A 319 3.49 9.23 12.46
CA ALA A 319 3.39 9.03 13.90
C ALA A 319 1.92 8.88 14.35
N TRP A 320 1.00 9.67 13.77
CA TRP A 320 -0.45 9.51 13.99
C TRP A 320 -0.97 8.16 13.53
N LEU A 321 -0.57 7.69 12.34
CA LEU A 321 -0.99 6.37 11.83
C LEU A 321 -0.52 5.24 12.74
N ILE A 322 0.68 5.35 13.32
CA ILE A 322 1.19 4.37 14.28
C ILE A 322 0.41 4.46 15.61
N ILE A 323 0.43 5.63 16.25
CA ILE A 323 -0.09 5.77 17.62
C ILE A 323 -1.61 5.87 17.63
N GLY A 324 -2.16 6.81 16.86
CA GLY A 324 -3.60 7.04 16.74
C GLY A 324 -4.30 5.90 16.01
N GLY A 325 -3.72 5.38 14.93
CA GLY A 325 -4.24 4.19 14.25
C GLY A 325 -4.21 2.94 15.13
N GLY A 326 -3.13 2.75 15.91
CA GLY A 326 -3.06 1.69 16.92
C GLY A 326 -4.14 1.82 17.99
N ALA A 327 -4.34 3.03 18.52
CA ALA A 327 -5.39 3.31 19.50
C ALA A 327 -6.81 3.06 18.94
N ILE A 328 -7.08 3.44 17.69
CA ILE A 328 -8.35 3.14 17.01
C ILE A 328 -8.56 1.62 16.94
N ASN A 329 -7.55 0.86 16.54
CA ASN A 329 -7.65 -0.59 16.44
C ASN A 329 -7.94 -1.25 17.80
N VAL A 330 -7.19 -0.88 18.85
CA VAL A 330 -7.41 -1.41 20.21
C VAL A 330 -8.81 -1.07 20.72
N LEU A 331 -9.23 0.19 20.56
CA LEU A 331 -10.53 0.65 21.03
C LEU A 331 -11.68 -0.06 20.32
N ILE A 332 -11.64 -0.15 18.99
CA ILE A 332 -12.70 -0.83 18.23
C ILE A 332 -12.71 -2.33 18.53
N HIS A 333 -11.56 -2.96 18.64
CA HIS A 333 -11.49 -4.37 19.01
C HIS A 333 -12.10 -4.60 20.39
N SER A 334 -11.83 -3.74 21.38
CA SER A 334 -12.44 -3.85 22.72
C SER A 334 -13.95 -3.59 22.77
N LEU A 335 -14.52 -2.90 21.77
CA LEU A 335 -15.95 -2.56 21.72
C LEU A 335 -16.77 -3.57 20.91
N ILE A 336 -16.14 -4.29 19.97
CA ILE A 336 -16.81 -5.19 19.01
C ILE A 336 -16.48 -6.68 19.27
N ALA A 337 -15.40 -6.99 20.00
CA ALA A 337 -15.11 -8.34 20.49
C ALA A 337 -16.08 -8.76 21.61
#